data_AF-A0A0H3GTV7-F1
#
_entry.id   AF-A0A0H3GTV7-F1
#
_cell.length_a   1.000
_cell.length_b   1.000
_cell.length_c   1.000
_cell.angle_alpha   90.00
_cell.angle_beta   90.00
_cell.angle_gamma   90.00
#
_symmetry.space_group_name_H-M   'P 1'
#
loop_
_entity.id
_entity.type
_entity.pdbx_description
1 polymer ?
#
loop_
_entity_poly.entity_id
_entity_poly.type
_entity_poly.pdbx_seq_one_letter_code
_entity_poly.pdbx_strand_id
1 'polypeptide(L)'
;MTYGSANETGIFTGVNVKQNIHHQNLSMLYEVMVNNTINKNGVEGASGVGYKIAAGPALQLDVLPYVAPILSLTVTYAGGDKEVTLLPEDSEWRVGYRMEVWF
;
A
#
# COMPACT_ATOMS: atom_id res chain seq x y z
N MET A 1 6.37 -12.02 17.72
CA MET A 1 7.28 -11.00 17.16
C MET A 1 8.41 -10.82 18.12
N THR A 2 9.63 -11.05 17.67
CA THR A 2 10.83 -10.76 18.45
C THR A 2 11.19 -9.30 18.16
N TYR A 3 11.18 -8.46 19.18
CA TYR A 3 11.70 -7.10 19.09
C TYR A 3 13.14 -7.11 19.54
N GLY A 4 14.01 -6.40 18.84
CA GLY A 4 15.40 -6.21 19.23
C GLY A 4 15.69 -4.78 19.69
N SER A 5 16.96 -4.45 19.83
CA SER A 5 17.43 -3.14 20.33
C SER A 5 18.25 -2.35 19.30
N ALA A 6 18.42 -2.86 18.08
CA ALA A 6 19.11 -2.15 17.01
C ALA A 6 18.23 -1.03 16.45
N ASN A 7 18.86 -0.01 15.87
CA ASN A 7 18.13 1.04 15.17
C ASN A 7 17.56 0.50 13.85
N GLU A 8 16.24 0.58 13.70
CA GLU A 8 15.56 0.36 12.42
C GLU A 8 15.76 1.60 11.54
N THR A 9 16.22 1.40 10.31
CA THR A 9 16.27 2.46 9.29
C THR A 9 15.68 1.94 7.99
N GLY A 10 15.16 2.81 7.15
CA GLY A 10 14.56 2.38 5.90
C GLY A 10 14.26 3.53 4.97
N ILE A 11 14.07 3.19 3.71
CA ILE A 11 13.63 4.09 2.65
C ILE A 11 12.35 3.49 2.08
N PHE A 12 11.31 4.31 1.96
CA PHE A 12 10.11 3.95 1.23
C PHE A 12 9.95 4.88 0.03
N THR A 13 9.45 4.33 -1.06
CA THR A 13 9.06 5.07 -2.25
C THR A 13 7.75 4.50 -2.78
N GLY A 14 6.92 5.36 -3.34
CA GLY A 14 5.65 4.95 -3.89
C GLY A 14 5.09 5.93 -4.89
N VAL A 15 4.29 5.41 -5.80
CA VAL A 15 3.58 6.17 -6.83
C VAL A 15 2.11 5.79 -6.74
N ASN A 16 1.27 6.82 -6.71
CA ASN A 16 -0.18 6.69 -6.77
C ASN A 16 -0.69 7.42 -8.01
N VAL A 17 -1.52 6.76 -8.81
CA VAL A 17 -2.13 7.32 -10.01
C VAL A 17 -3.64 7.17 -9.92
N LYS A 18 -4.34 8.30 -10.08
CA LYS A 18 -5.79 8.34 -10.29
C LYS A 18 -6.06 8.63 -11.76
N GLN A 19 -6.75 7.72 -12.43
CA GLN A 19 -7.23 7.90 -13.79
C GLN A 19 -8.75 8.07 -13.78
N ASN A 20 -9.25 9.26 -14.07
CA ASN A 20 -10.69 9.49 -14.21
C ASN A 20 -11.20 8.82 -15.49
N ILE A 21 -12.25 8.01 -15.38
CA ILE A 21 -12.88 7.29 -16.49
C ILE A 21 -14.13 8.05 -16.97
N HIS A 22 -14.95 8.50 -16.03
CA HIS A 22 -16.20 9.20 -16.33
C HIS A 22 -16.49 10.26 -15.27
N HIS A 23 -16.42 11.53 -15.67
CA HIS A 23 -16.46 12.68 -14.75
C HIS A 23 -15.44 12.49 -13.62
N GLN A 24 -15.51 13.26 -12.53
CA GLN A 24 -14.61 13.02 -11.38
C GLN A 24 -15.12 11.89 -10.48
N ASN A 25 -16.31 11.34 -10.76
CA ASN A 25 -16.92 10.29 -9.95
C ASN A 25 -16.32 8.92 -10.12
N LEU A 26 -16.05 8.47 -11.34
CA LEU A 26 -15.54 7.12 -11.58
C LEU A 26 -14.09 7.20 -12.00
N SER A 27 -13.22 6.50 -11.28
CA SER A 27 -11.80 6.46 -11.55
C SER A 27 -11.20 5.07 -11.35
N MET A 28 -10.06 4.81 -11.98
CA MET A 28 -9.16 3.74 -11.59
C MET A 28 -8.07 4.31 -10.69
N LEU A 29 -7.79 3.61 -9.59
CA LEU A 29 -6.65 3.88 -8.72
C LEU A 29 -5.58 2.83 -8.97
N TYR A 30 -4.34 3.27 -9.07
CA TYR A 30 -3.16 2.43 -9.16
C TYR A 30 -2.15 2.88 -8.12
N GLU A 31 -1.59 1.94 -7.37
CA GLU A 31 -0.57 2.17 -6.36
C GLU A 31 0.58 1.19 -6.58
N VAL A 32 1.80 1.69 -6.52
CA VAL A 32 3.00 0.87 -6.40
C VAL A 32 3.82 1.43 -5.24
N MET A 33 4.24 0.57 -4.33
CA MET A 33 5.13 0.91 -3.22
C MET A 33 6.28 -0.07 -3.13
N VAL A 34 7.46 0.45 -2.79
CA VAL A 34 8.64 -0.34 -2.44
C VAL A 34 9.22 0.24 -1.16
N ASN A 35 9.55 -0.63 -0.22
CA ASN A 35 10.22 -0.30 1.02
C ASN A 35 11.51 -1.14 1.07
N ASN A 36 12.61 -0.51 1.46
CA ASN A 36 13.77 -1.21 1.98
C ASN A 36 13.90 -0.88 3.46
N THR A 37 14.07 -1.90 4.29
CA THR A 37 14.23 -1.74 5.73
C THR A 37 15.46 -2.50 6.20
N ILE A 38 16.22 -1.90 7.12
CA ILE A 38 17.36 -2.47 7.82
C ILE A 38 16.99 -2.62 9.30
N ASN A 39 17.31 -3.77 9.87
CA ASN A 39 17.02 -4.12 11.27
C ASN A 39 15.55 -3.95 11.65
N LYS A 40 14.65 -4.55 10.87
CA LYS A 40 13.20 -4.52 11.09
C LYS A 40 12.86 -4.92 12.51
N ASN A 41 12.00 -4.14 13.16
CA ASN A 41 11.59 -4.28 14.56
C ASN A 41 12.79 -4.27 15.55
N GLY A 42 13.90 -3.63 15.16
CA GLY A 42 15.14 -3.55 15.93
C GLY A 42 15.93 -4.86 16.01
N VAL A 43 15.55 -5.90 15.26
CA VAL A 43 16.29 -7.17 15.21
C VAL A 43 17.48 -7.02 14.27
N GLU A 44 18.68 -7.14 14.82
CA GLU A 44 19.91 -7.01 14.03
C GLU A 44 19.95 -8.05 12.90
N GLY A 45 20.18 -7.59 11.68
CA GLY A 45 20.22 -8.44 10.48
C GLY A 45 18.85 -8.72 9.83
N ALA A 46 17.72 -8.38 10.47
CA ALA A 46 16.39 -8.52 9.85
C ALA A 46 16.15 -7.41 8.82
N SER A 47 16.78 -7.52 7.66
CA SER A 47 16.79 -6.48 6.62
C SER A 47 16.30 -7.04 5.30
N GLY A 48 15.74 -6.17 4.44
CA GLY A 48 15.24 -6.60 3.14
C GLY A 48 14.36 -5.57 2.46
N VAL A 49 13.66 -6.02 1.43
CA VAL A 49 12.78 -5.22 0.57
C VAL A 49 11.37 -5.80 0.58
N GLY A 50 10.39 -4.94 0.85
CA GLY A 50 8.97 -5.24 0.64
C GLY A 50 8.43 -4.43 -0.54
N TYR A 51 7.50 -5.00 -1.29
CA TYR A 51 6.82 -4.29 -2.37
C TYR A 51 5.32 -4.56 -2.34
N LYS A 52 4.55 -3.62 -2.89
CA LYS A 52 3.11 -3.70 -3.04
C LYS A 52 2.70 -3.08 -4.37
N ILE A 53 1.82 -3.77 -5.09
CA ILE A 53 1.15 -3.26 -6.28
C ILE A 53 -0.34 -3.41 -6.04
N ALA A 54 -1.11 -2.34 -6.22
CA ALA A 54 -2.54 -2.37 -6.03
C ALA A 54 -3.26 -1.61 -7.14
N ALA A 55 -4.42 -2.13 -7.54
CA ALA A 55 -5.25 -1.50 -8.54
C ALA A 55 -6.73 -1.76 -8.28
N GLY A 56 -7.57 -0.79 -8.66
CA GLY A 56 -8.99 -1.05 -8.78
C GLY A 56 -9.85 0.19 -8.92
N PRO A 57 -11.16 0.01 -9.15
CA PRO A 57 -12.08 1.11 -9.38
C PRO A 57 -12.38 1.88 -8.10
N ALA A 58 -12.65 3.16 -8.25
CA ALA A 58 -13.12 4.04 -7.18
C ALA A 58 -14.25 4.95 -7.65
N LEU A 59 -15.21 5.14 -6.75
CA LEU A 59 -16.34 6.03 -6.85
C LEU A 59 -16.15 7.21 -5.89
N GLN A 60 -16.31 8.42 -6.39
CA GLN A 60 -16.19 9.69 -5.67
C GLN A 60 -17.39 10.59 -6.01
N LEU A 61 -17.71 11.56 -5.17
CA LEU A 61 -18.69 12.61 -5.54
C LEU A 61 -18.06 13.59 -6.55
N ASP A 62 -18.83 14.05 -7.54
CA ASP A 62 -18.37 14.85 -8.69
C ASP A 62 -18.02 16.31 -8.37
N VAL A 63 -17.70 16.62 -7.12
CA VAL A 63 -17.61 18.01 -6.69
C VAL A 63 -16.20 18.55 -6.81
N LEU A 64 -15.17 17.81 -6.38
CA LEU A 64 -13.77 18.27 -6.43
C LEU A 64 -12.76 17.10 -6.36
N PRO A 65 -11.58 17.21 -7.02
CA PRO A 65 -10.49 16.25 -6.85
C PRO A 65 -10.04 16.23 -5.39
N TYR A 66 -9.66 15.06 -4.85
CA TYR A 66 -9.22 14.88 -3.46
C TYR A 66 -10.30 15.14 -2.39
N VAL A 67 -11.59 15.07 -2.73
CA VAL A 67 -12.68 15.29 -1.77
C VAL A 67 -13.42 13.99 -1.47
N ALA A 68 -13.36 13.53 -0.23
CA ALA A 68 -14.17 12.40 0.21
C ALA A 68 -15.68 12.74 0.22
N PRO A 69 -16.59 11.76 0.19
CA PRO A 69 -16.36 10.32 0.27
C PRO A 69 -15.77 9.72 -1.00
N ILE A 70 -14.83 8.79 -0.82
CA ILE A 70 -14.36 7.89 -1.87
C ILE A 70 -14.58 6.44 -1.44
N LEU A 71 -15.20 5.66 -2.33
CA LEU A 71 -15.39 4.23 -2.19
C LEU A 71 -14.53 3.52 -3.23
N SER A 72 -13.62 2.65 -2.83
CA SER A 72 -12.78 1.88 -3.75
C SER A 72 -12.92 0.38 -3.53
N LEU A 73 -12.76 -0.37 -4.61
CA LEU A 73 -12.51 -1.80 -4.59
C LEU A 73 -11.09 -2.00 -5.10
N THR A 74 -10.28 -2.83 -4.45
CA THR A 74 -8.85 -2.93 -4.77
C THR A 74 -8.38 -4.36 -4.70
N VAL A 75 -7.67 -4.78 -5.76
CA VAL A 75 -6.85 -5.99 -5.78
C VAL A 75 -5.42 -5.55 -5.50
N THR A 76 -4.77 -6.21 -4.55
CA THR A 76 -3.40 -5.93 -4.12
C THR A 76 -2.57 -7.20 -4.26
N TYR A 77 -1.38 -7.07 -4.82
CA TYR A 77 -0.30 -8.04 -4.73
C TYR A 77 0.80 -7.45 -3.84
N ALA A 78 1.14 -8.14 -2.76
CA ALA A 78 2.19 -7.72 -1.84
C ALA A 78 3.19 -8.86 -1.66
N GLY A 79 4.47 -8.54 -1.52
CA GLY A 79 5.51 -9.54 -1.37
C GLY A 79 6.86 -8.94 -1.01
N GLY A 80 7.88 -9.78 -0.94
CA GLY A 80 9.24 -9.38 -0.62
C GLY A 80 9.85 -10.18 0.52
N ASP A 81 11.01 -9.75 0.99
CA ASP A 81 11.82 -10.47 1.98
C ASP A 81 11.04 -10.68 3.28
N LYS A 82 11.00 -11.94 3.74
CA LYS A 82 10.19 -12.39 4.87
C LYS A 82 10.52 -11.64 6.17
N GLU A 83 11.79 -11.25 6.32
CA GLU A 83 12.31 -10.46 7.43
C GLU A 83 11.59 -9.11 7.57
N VAL A 84 11.16 -8.54 6.45
CA VAL A 84 10.51 -7.23 6.39
C VAL A 84 8.99 -7.35 6.26
N THR A 85 8.51 -8.26 5.41
CA THR A 85 7.09 -8.40 5.08
C THR A 85 6.31 -9.19 6.12
N LEU A 86 7.00 -10.09 6.85
CA LEU A 86 6.41 -11.05 7.79
C LEU A 86 5.31 -11.92 7.18
N LEU A 87 5.31 -12.07 5.86
CA LEU A 87 4.38 -12.92 5.16
C LEU A 87 4.72 -14.40 5.38
N PRO A 88 3.71 -15.29 5.42
CA PRO A 88 3.95 -16.72 5.53
C PRO A 88 4.62 -17.29 4.27
N GLU A 89 4.34 -16.67 3.11
CA GLU A 89 4.87 -17.00 1.79
C GLU A 89 5.59 -15.78 1.19
N ASP A 90 6.30 -15.95 0.07
CA ASP A 90 7.08 -14.89 -0.59
C ASP A 90 6.19 -13.72 -1.08
N SER A 91 4.90 -14.00 -1.32
CA SER A 91 3.92 -13.02 -1.78
C SER A 91 2.51 -13.47 -1.46
N GLU A 92 1.56 -12.53 -1.52
CA GLU A 92 0.14 -12.79 -1.34
C GLU A 92 -0.72 -11.87 -2.22
N TRP A 93 -1.92 -12.34 -2.54
CA TRP A 93 -2.97 -11.53 -3.14
C TRP A 93 -4.04 -11.19 -2.11
N ARG A 94 -4.50 -9.93 -2.13
CA ARG A 94 -5.58 -9.45 -1.28
C ARG A 94 -6.62 -8.72 -2.12
N VAL A 95 -7.90 -8.94 -1.80
CA VAL A 95 -9.02 -8.19 -2.37
C VAL A 95 -9.75 -7.51 -1.22
N GLY A 96 -10.04 -6.23 -1.36
CA GLY A 96 -10.73 -5.47 -0.33
C GLY A 96 -11.54 -4.33 -0.91
N TYR A 97 -12.44 -3.82 -0.09
CA TYR A 97 -13.14 -2.57 -0.33
C TYR A 97 -12.74 -1.56 0.76
N ARG A 98 -12.70 -0.28 0.42
CA ARG A 98 -12.41 0.81 1.35
C ARG A 98 -13.37 1.95 1.11
N MET A 99 -13.93 2.50 2.20
CA MET A 99 -14.62 3.78 2.17
C MET A 99 -13.83 4.76 3.03
N GLU A 100 -13.43 5.89 2.46
CA GLU A 100 -12.83 7.00 3.21
C GLU A 100 -13.74 8.21 3.18
N VAL A 101 -13.91 8.84 4.35
CA VAL A 101 -14.73 10.02 4.59
C VAL A 101 -13.95 10.96 5.50
N TRP A 102 -13.86 12.23 5.11
CA TRP A 102 -13.37 13.33 5.95
C TRP A 102 -14.23 14.57 5.68
N PHE A 103 -14.34 15.45 6.67
CA PHE A 103 -15.20 16.64 6.67
C PHE A 103 -14.43 17.90 7.04
#